data_AF-A0A372FE23-F1
#
_entry.id   AF-A0A372FE23-F1
#
_cell.length_a   1.000
_cell.length_b   1.000
_cell.length_c   1.000
_cell.angle_alpha   90.00
_cell.angle_beta   90.00
_cell.angle_gamma   90.00
#
_symmetry.space_group_name_H-M   'P 1'
#
loop_
_entity.id
_entity.type
_entity.pdbx_description
1 polymer ?
#
loop_
_entity_poly.entity_id
_entity_poly.type
_entity_poly.pdbx_seq_one_letter_code
_entity_poly.pdbx_strand_id
1 'polypeptide(L)'
;MNLGVKNTLRVLRGTSVGMYLGDEEGNDVLLPKKYIPDDLIVGDDIEVFIYKDSEDRIIATTLEPKVQLNQFAYLQVMAVTGIGAFLDWGLEKDLFVPFKEQNKKLNTDDWCAVYVYLDEETDRLVGSCKVNKFFEKDNIELEEGEEVDLLVFEETNMGLNVVINNKYKGLIYENEIFQRVKLGSQLKGYIKFIREDSRIDVSLQKQGYANVEPNAEKILEKLKANNGFLDVTDKSDANYIMYQLEMSKKTFKKAVGGLYKQRLIRIEDDGIYLV
;
A
#
# COMPACT_ATOMS: atom_id res chain seq x y z
N MET A 1 8.08 -0.85 -27.12
CA MET A 1 6.94 -0.04 -26.62
C MET A 1 6.00 -0.92 -25.80
N ASN A 2 5.60 -0.50 -24.60
CA ASN A 2 4.81 -1.34 -23.67
C ASN A 2 3.42 -0.75 -23.37
N LEU A 3 2.37 -1.55 -23.58
CA LEU A 3 0.99 -1.17 -23.31
C LEU A 3 0.71 -1.12 -21.80
N GLY A 4 -0.04 -0.11 -21.36
CA GLY A 4 -0.53 0.00 -19.98
C GLY A 4 0.51 0.48 -18.98
N VAL A 5 1.65 0.99 -19.44
CA VAL A 5 2.69 1.58 -18.59
C VAL A 5 3.20 2.88 -19.19
N LYS A 6 3.95 3.65 -18.40
CA LYS A 6 4.71 4.81 -18.88
C LYS A 6 5.88 4.36 -19.78
N ASN A 7 6.07 5.06 -20.88
CA ASN A 7 7.14 4.85 -21.85
C ASN A 7 7.80 6.19 -22.15
N THR A 8 9.13 6.22 -22.18
CA THR A 8 9.87 7.36 -22.73
C THR A 8 10.08 7.12 -24.21
N LEU A 9 9.48 7.97 -25.06
CA LEU A 9 9.52 7.83 -26.52
C LEU A 9 10.02 9.11 -27.17
N ARG A 10 10.65 8.95 -28.33
CA ARG A 10 11.20 10.07 -29.10
C ARG A 10 10.18 10.64 -30.08
N VAL A 11 10.05 11.96 -30.14
CA VAL A 11 9.20 12.64 -31.12
C VAL A 11 9.83 12.53 -32.51
N LEU A 12 9.21 11.76 -33.40
CA LEU A 12 9.71 11.51 -34.75
C LEU A 12 9.25 12.56 -35.76
N ARG A 13 7.95 12.91 -35.73
CA ARG A 13 7.33 13.81 -36.70
C ARG A 13 6.01 14.40 -36.19
N GLY A 14 5.72 15.62 -36.61
CA GLY A 14 4.42 16.27 -36.40
C GLY A 14 3.49 16.09 -37.60
N THR A 15 2.20 15.97 -37.33
CA THR A 15 1.12 15.91 -38.35
C THR A 15 -0.04 16.82 -37.93
N SER A 16 -1.09 16.91 -38.75
CA SER A 16 -2.29 17.71 -38.43
C SER A 16 -3.07 17.18 -37.22
N VAL A 17 -2.98 15.88 -36.94
CA VAL A 17 -3.73 15.20 -35.86
C VAL A 17 -2.95 15.04 -34.56
N GLY A 18 -1.64 15.24 -34.58
CA GLY A 18 -0.76 15.09 -33.43
C GLY A 18 0.69 14.79 -33.80
N MET A 19 1.47 14.31 -32.84
CA MET A 19 2.86 13.90 -33.04
C MET A 19 2.98 12.39 -33.03
N TYR A 20 3.83 11.83 -33.88
CA TYR A 20 4.20 10.42 -33.81
C TYR A 20 5.45 10.26 -32.96
N LEU A 21 5.35 9.41 -31.95
CA LEU A 21 6.41 9.06 -31.02
C LEU A 21 6.92 7.67 -31.36
N GLY A 22 8.22 7.45 -31.33
CA GLY A 22 8.83 6.16 -31.65
C GLY A 22 9.76 5.64 -30.57
N ASP A 23 9.92 4.31 -30.57
CA ASP A 23 10.95 3.62 -29.80
C ASP A 23 12.14 3.23 -30.69
N GLU A 24 13.17 2.63 -30.09
CA GLU A 24 14.37 2.18 -30.80
C GLU A 24 14.12 0.96 -31.71
N GLU A 25 13.02 0.23 -31.50
CA GLU A 25 12.64 -0.95 -32.27
C GLU A 25 11.92 -0.59 -33.58
N GLY A 26 11.66 0.70 -33.81
CA GLY A 26 11.00 1.21 -35.01
C GLY A 26 9.47 1.18 -34.95
N ASN A 27 8.89 0.94 -33.76
CA ASN A 27 7.46 1.11 -33.55
C ASN A 27 7.13 2.60 -33.42
N ASP A 28 5.94 3.02 -33.87
CA ASP A 28 5.45 4.38 -33.62
C ASP A 28 4.00 4.41 -33.10
N VAL A 29 3.68 5.47 -32.35
CA VAL A 29 2.35 5.70 -31.75
C VAL A 29 1.99 7.17 -31.85
N LEU A 30 0.70 7.46 -32.05
CA LEU A 30 0.20 8.81 -32.10
C LEU A 30 0.03 9.38 -30.67
N LEU A 31 0.62 10.55 -30.42
CA LEU A 31 0.24 11.48 -29.35
C LEU A 31 -0.72 12.53 -29.95
N PRO A 32 -2.03 12.45 -29.68
CA PRO A 32 -3.02 13.41 -30.18
C PRO A 32 -2.68 14.84 -29.81
N LYS A 33 -3.04 15.78 -30.70
CA LYS A 33 -2.74 17.21 -30.54
C LYS A 33 -3.12 17.80 -29.17
N LYS A 34 -4.22 17.35 -28.58
CA LYS A 34 -4.70 17.83 -27.27
C LYS A 34 -3.84 17.43 -26.08
N TYR A 35 -2.93 16.47 -26.24
CA TYR A 35 -2.04 15.96 -25.20
C TYR A 35 -0.59 16.41 -25.43
N ILE A 36 -0.33 17.25 -26.43
CA ILE A 36 1.00 17.77 -26.73
C ILE A 36 1.31 18.94 -25.78
N PRO A 37 2.40 18.88 -24.99
CA PRO A 37 2.90 20.03 -24.23
C PRO A 37 3.33 21.18 -25.16
N ASP A 38 3.18 22.42 -24.72
CA ASP A 38 3.40 23.61 -25.56
C ASP A 38 4.84 23.74 -26.09
N ASP A 39 5.82 23.19 -25.40
CA ASP A 39 7.25 23.27 -25.69
C ASP A 39 7.83 22.03 -26.39
N LEU A 40 7.03 20.99 -26.62
CA LEU A 40 7.49 19.75 -27.23
C LEU A 40 7.82 19.94 -28.72
N ILE A 41 9.04 19.60 -29.12
CA ILE A 41 9.47 19.68 -30.52
C ILE A 41 9.93 18.32 -31.06
N VAL A 42 10.04 18.22 -32.39
CA VAL A 42 10.57 17.02 -33.05
C VAL A 42 12.02 16.80 -32.64
N GLY A 43 12.33 15.57 -32.23
CA GLY A 43 13.65 15.17 -31.77
C GLY A 43 13.77 15.02 -30.25
N ASP A 44 12.82 15.55 -29.48
CA ASP A 44 12.77 15.44 -28.02
C ASP A 44 12.32 14.05 -27.56
N ASP A 45 12.65 13.71 -26.32
CA ASP A 45 12.11 12.53 -25.62
C ASP A 45 11.02 12.96 -24.65
N ILE A 46 9.92 12.20 -24.60
CA ILE A 46 8.77 12.48 -23.73
C ILE A 46 8.28 11.20 -23.05
N GLU A 47 7.93 11.32 -21.77
CA GLU A 47 7.24 10.27 -21.02
C GLU A 47 5.74 10.31 -21.34
N VAL A 48 5.19 9.19 -21.83
CA VAL A 48 3.77 9.04 -22.16
C VAL A 48 3.22 7.72 -21.65
N PHE A 49 1.93 7.72 -21.31
CA PHE A 49 1.19 6.49 -21.05
C PHE A 49 0.59 5.95 -22.35
N ILE A 50 0.75 4.64 -22.57
CA ILE A 50 0.27 3.99 -23.80
C ILE A 50 -0.93 3.11 -23.46
N TYR A 51 -2.04 3.33 -24.15
CA TYR A 51 -3.29 2.57 -23.95
C TYR A 51 -4.06 2.42 -25.25
N LYS A 52 -5.18 1.68 -25.19
CA LYS A 52 -6.13 1.58 -26.31
C LYS A 52 -7.30 2.53 -26.11
N ASP A 53 -7.56 3.37 -27.11
CA ASP A 53 -8.69 4.30 -27.12
C ASP A 53 -10.05 3.56 -27.25
N SER A 54 -11.13 4.30 -27.51
CA SER A 54 -12.47 3.73 -27.70
C SER A 54 -12.64 3.00 -29.04
N GLU A 55 -11.69 3.15 -29.97
CA GLU A 55 -11.65 2.49 -31.28
C GLU A 55 -10.62 1.34 -31.32
N ASP A 56 -10.13 0.90 -30.15
CA ASP A 56 -9.08 -0.12 -29.97
C ASP A 56 -7.72 0.21 -30.61
N ARG A 57 -7.47 1.49 -30.90
CA ARG A 57 -6.17 1.93 -31.43
C ARG A 57 -5.20 2.20 -30.30
N ILE A 58 -3.95 1.76 -30.47
CA ILE A 58 -2.86 2.11 -29.56
C ILE A 58 -2.58 3.60 -29.71
N ILE A 59 -2.61 4.31 -28.59
CA ILE A 59 -2.45 5.76 -28.53
C ILE A 59 -1.62 6.14 -27.30
N ALA A 60 -0.88 7.24 -27.42
CA ALA A 60 -0.12 7.83 -26.33
C ALA A 60 -0.89 9.00 -25.72
N THR A 61 -0.71 9.22 -24.42
CA THR A 61 -1.23 10.38 -23.71
C THR A 61 -0.24 10.87 -22.66
N THR A 62 -0.24 12.17 -22.42
CA THR A 62 0.46 12.82 -21.30
C THR A 62 -0.41 12.92 -20.05
N LEU A 63 -1.68 12.49 -20.13
CA LEU A 63 -2.52 12.34 -18.95
C LEU A 63 -1.98 11.23 -18.05
N GLU A 64 -2.00 11.49 -16.74
CA GLU A 64 -1.57 10.51 -15.75
C GLU A 64 -2.75 9.63 -15.34
N PRO A 65 -2.73 8.32 -15.65
CA PRO A 65 -3.77 7.43 -15.19
C PRO A 65 -3.68 7.24 -13.67
N LYS A 66 -4.81 7.00 -13.03
CA LYS A 66 -4.86 6.69 -11.59
C LYS A 66 -4.22 5.34 -11.23
N VAL A 67 -4.02 4.48 -12.23
CA VAL A 67 -3.47 3.13 -12.06
C VAL A 67 -2.89 2.61 -13.38
N GLN A 68 -1.78 1.89 -13.33
CA GLN A 68 -1.13 1.27 -14.50
C GLN A 68 -1.33 -0.25 -14.52
N LEU A 69 -0.88 -0.90 -15.59
CA LEU A 69 -0.85 -2.36 -15.69
C LEU A 69 -0.10 -2.96 -14.49
N ASN A 70 -0.65 -4.04 -13.95
CA ASN A 70 -0.17 -4.74 -12.77
C ASN A 70 -0.17 -3.89 -11.49
N GLN A 71 -1.11 -2.95 -11.39
CA GLN A 71 -1.28 -2.13 -10.19
C GLN A 71 -2.68 -2.20 -9.61
N PHE A 72 -2.75 -2.00 -8.30
CA PHE A 72 -3.94 -1.85 -7.51
C PHE A 72 -4.29 -0.37 -7.35
N ALA A 73 -5.59 -0.07 -7.40
CA ALA A 73 -6.11 1.24 -7.04
C ALA A 73 -7.49 1.13 -6.41
N TYR A 74 -7.98 2.26 -5.91
CA TYR A 74 -9.33 2.39 -5.39
C TYR A 74 -10.05 3.49 -6.19
N LEU A 75 -10.98 3.07 -7.04
CA LEU A 75 -11.57 3.95 -8.06
C LEU A 75 -13.09 4.04 -7.90
N GLN A 76 -13.66 5.16 -8.36
CA GLN A 76 -15.09 5.39 -8.43
C GLN A 76 -15.67 4.73 -9.69
N VAL A 77 -16.87 4.15 -9.56
CA VAL A 77 -17.66 3.65 -10.68
C VAL A 77 -18.40 4.80 -11.35
N MET A 78 -18.05 5.10 -12.59
CA MET A 78 -18.66 6.17 -13.39
C MET A 78 -19.96 5.70 -14.05
N ALA A 79 -20.01 4.45 -14.49
CA ALA A 79 -21.18 3.88 -15.13
C ALA A 79 -21.25 2.36 -14.98
N VAL A 80 -22.47 1.82 -15.00
CA VAL A 80 -22.74 0.38 -15.09
C VAL A 80 -23.64 0.14 -16.30
N THR A 81 -23.23 -0.79 -17.17
CA THR A 81 -23.96 -1.12 -18.41
C THR A 81 -24.25 -2.62 -18.47
N GLY A 82 -24.86 -3.08 -19.57
CA GLY A 82 -25.16 -4.50 -19.78
C GLY A 82 -23.95 -5.42 -19.94
N ILE A 83 -22.73 -4.89 -19.98
CA ILE A 83 -21.49 -5.68 -20.12
C ILE A 83 -20.57 -5.62 -18.89
N GLY A 84 -20.78 -4.68 -17.97
CA GLY A 84 -19.94 -4.51 -16.79
C GLY A 84 -19.99 -3.10 -16.22
N ALA A 85 -18.97 -2.74 -15.45
CA ALA A 85 -18.79 -1.42 -14.87
C ALA A 85 -17.61 -0.68 -15.53
N PHE A 86 -17.66 0.64 -15.48
CA PHE A 86 -16.66 1.56 -16.00
C PHE A 86 -16.20 2.44 -14.84
N LEU A 87 -14.91 2.40 -14.53
CA LEU A 87 -14.30 3.06 -13.37
C LEU A 87 -13.47 4.26 -13.84
N ASP A 88 -13.46 5.33 -13.06
CA ASP A 88 -12.68 6.54 -13.35
C ASP A 88 -11.18 6.21 -13.34
N TRP A 89 -10.60 6.12 -14.53
CA TRP A 89 -9.19 5.80 -14.73
C TRP A 89 -8.29 7.03 -14.73
N GLY A 90 -8.85 8.25 -14.72
CA GLY A 90 -8.10 9.48 -14.96
C GLY A 90 -7.73 9.72 -16.43
N LEU A 91 -8.19 8.86 -17.34
CA LEU A 91 -8.03 9.00 -18.78
C LEU A 91 -9.38 9.36 -19.42
N GLU A 92 -9.35 9.71 -20.71
CA GLU A 92 -10.58 10.01 -21.46
C GLU A 92 -11.55 8.82 -21.55
N LYS A 93 -11.02 7.60 -21.45
CA LYS A 93 -11.80 6.36 -21.38
C LYS A 93 -11.69 5.80 -19.97
N ASP A 94 -12.83 5.34 -19.47
CA ASP A 94 -12.93 4.64 -18.18
C ASP A 94 -12.35 3.22 -18.26
N LEU A 95 -11.85 2.74 -17.12
CA LEU A 95 -11.36 1.38 -16.95
C LEU A 95 -12.54 0.41 -16.89
N PHE A 96 -12.58 -0.54 -17.84
CA PHE A 96 -13.64 -1.52 -17.90
C PHE A 96 -13.43 -2.67 -16.90
N VAL A 97 -14.47 -3.01 -16.15
CA VAL A 97 -14.53 -4.16 -15.22
C VAL A 97 -15.70 -5.06 -15.60
N PRO A 98 -15.46 -6.23 -16.23
CA PRO A 98 -16.53 -7.14 -16.63
C PRO A 98 -17.20 -7.79 -15.42
N PHE A 99 -18.46 -8.20 -15.56
CA PHE A 99 -19.21 -8.83 -14.46
C PHE A 99 -18.50 -10.05 -13.85
N LYS A 100 -17.79 -10.84 -14.67
CA LYS A 100 -17.01 -12.00 -14.20
C LYS A 100 -15.89 -11.64 -13.21
N GLU A 101 -15.42 -10.39 -13.24
CA GLU A 101 -14.35 -9.87 -12.38
C GLU A 101 -14.86 -8.93 -11.27
N GLN A 102 -16.18 -8.81 -11.08
CA GLN A 102 -16.76 -8.10 -9.94
C GLN A 102 -16.86 -9.03 -8.72
N ASN A 103 -16.42 -8.59 -7.55
CA ASN A 103 -16.54 -9.35 -6.29
C ASN A 103 -17.90 -9.16 -5.61
N LYS A 104 -18.60 -8.07 -5.95
CA LYS A 104 -19.97 -7.73 -5.53
C LYS A 104 -20.65 -6.99 -6.68
N LYS A 105 -21.98 -6.85 -6.64
CA LYS A 105 -22.69 -6.00 -7.59
C LYS A 105 -22.25 -4.54 -7.39
N LEU A 106 -21.72 -3.94 -8.45
CA LEU A 106 -21.36 -2.52 -8.48
C LEU A 106 -22.53 -1.68 -9.00
N ASN A 107 -22.68 -0.48 -8.45
CA ASN A 107 -23.59 0.56 -8.90
C ASN A 107 -22.79 1.83 -9.24
N THR A 108 -23.38 2.74 -10.02
CA THR A 108 -22.80 4.07 -10.24
C THR A 108 -22.54 4.76 -8.91
N ASP A 109 -21.43 5.50 -8.83
CA ASP A 109 -20.91 6.19 -7.64
C ASP A 109 -20.37 5.29 -6.52
N ASP A 110 -20.45 3.96 -6.66
CA ASP A 110 -19.72 3.06 -5.76
C ASP A 110 -18.21 3.28 -5.91
N TRP A 111 -17.48 2.98 -4.85
CA TRP A 111 -16.02 2.90 -4.89
C TRP A 111 -15.56 1.47 -4.62
N CYS A 112 -14.55 1.02 -5.36
CA CYS A 112 -14.02 -0.32 -5.20
C CYS A 112 -12.52 -0.39 -5.44
N ALA A 113 -11.92 -1.39 -4.79
CA ALA A 113 -10.56 -1.80 -5.06
C ALA A 113 -10.52 -2.54 -6.41
N VAL A 114 -9.54 -2.23 -7.23
CA VAL A 114 -9.36 -2.82 -8.56
C VAL A 114 -7.90 -3.13 -8.80
N TYR A 115 -7.63 -4.22 -9.50
CA TYR A 115 -6.32 -4.54 -10.07
C TYR A 115 -6.41 -4.48 -11.59
N VAL A 116 -5.46 -3.82 -12.25
CA VAL A 116 -5.40 -3.73 -13.72
C VAL A 116 -4.51 -4.83 -14.27
N TYR A 117 -5.05 -5.62 -15.20
CA TYR A 117 -4.32 -6.66 -15.91
C TYR A 117 -4.55 -6.53 -17.42
N LEU A 118 -3.68 -7.16 -18.20
CA LEU A 118 -3.84 -7.29 -19.65
C LEU A 118 -4.62 -8.57 -19.94
N ASP A 119 -5.75 -8.44 -20.62
CA ASP A 119 -6.54 -9.57 -21.08
C ASP A 119 -5.93 -10.12 -22.39
N GLU A 120 -5.26 -11.27 -22.32
CA GLU A 120 -4.51 -11.85 -23.45
C GLU A 120 -5.39 -12.21 -24.65
N GLU A 121 -6.68 -12.50 -24.44
CA GLU A 121 -7.60 -12.84 -25.54
C GLU A 121 -7.99 -11.61 -26.37
N THR A 122 -8.08 -10.45 -25.72
CA THR A 122 -8.58 -9.22 -26.36
C THR A 122 -7.51 -8.14 -26.52
N ASP A 123 -6.34 -8.36 -25.92
CA ASP A 123 -5.23 -7.41 -25.85
C ASP A 123 -5.69 -6.05 -25.28
N ARG A 124 -6.54 -6.08 -24.25
CA ARG A 124 -7.11 -4.88 -23.59
C ARG A 124 -6.73 -4.83 -22.12
N LEU A 125 -6.52 -3.63 -21.61
CA LEU A 125 -6.38 -3.38 -20.18
C LEU A 125 -7.75 -3.45 -19.52
N VAL A 126 -7.87 -4.34 -18.54
CA VAL A 126 -9.13 -4.66 -17.86
C VAL A 126 -8.90 -4.58 -16.35
N GLY A 127 -9.89 -4.06 -15.63
CA GLY A 127 -9.89 -4.05 -14.18
C GLY A 127 -10.56 -5.28 -13.59
N SER A 128 -10.07 -5.77 -12.45
CA SER A 128 -10.75 -6.77 -11.62
C SER A 128 -10.92 -6.30 -10.18
N CYS A 129 -12.15 -6.36 -9.67
CA CYS A 129 -12.45 -6.13 -8.26
C CYS A 129 -12.22 -7.38 -7.40
N LYS A 130 -11.90 -8.53 -8.01
CA LYS A 130 -11.50 -9.76 -7.31
C LYS A 130 -10.01 -9.71 -6.96
N VAL A 131 -9.60 -8.63 -6.28
CA VAL A 131 -8.20 -8.29 -5.97
C VAL A 131 -7.44 -9.40 -5.26
N ASN A 132 -8.12 -10.24 -4.46
CA ASN A 132 -7.50 -11.36 -3.74
C ASN A 132 -6.80 -12.40 -4.64
N LYS A 133 -7.08 -12.42 -5.96
CA LYS A 133 -6.43 -13.31 -6.93
C LYS A 133 -5.03 -12.82 -7.33
N PHE A 134 -4.76 -11.52 -7.19
CA PHE A 134 -3.58 -10.86 -7.76
C PHE A 134 -2.50 -10.54 -6.74
N PHE A 135 -2.74 -10.81 -5.45
CA PHE A 135 -1.70 -10.67 -4.45
C PHE A 135 -0.65 -11.76 -4.61
N GLU A 136 0.60 -11.36 -4.51
CA GLU A 136 1.73 -12.26 -4.42
C GLU A 136 1.70 -12.98 -3.06
N LYS A 137 1.90 -14.30 -3.08
CA LYS A 137 1.82 -15.18 -1.90
C LYS A 137 3.09 -15.98 -1.66
N ASP A 138 3.89 -16.12 -2.71
CA ASP A 138 5.16 -16.84 -2.72
C ASP A 138 6.28 -15.80 -2.65
N ASN A 139 7.39 -16.14 -2.01
CA ASN A 139 8.59 -15.28 -1.91
C ASN A 139 8.29 -13.85 -1.40
N ILE A 140 7.88 -13.74 -0.14
CA ILE A 140 7.69 -12.43 0.50
C ILE A 140 9.05 -11.75 0.67
N GLU A 141 9.31 -10.72 -0.14
CA GLU A 141 10.51 -9.87 -0.09
C GLU A 141 10.26 -8.67 0.84
N LEU A 142 9.89 -8.94 2.09
CA LEU A 142 9.64 -7.92 3.11
C LEU A 142 10.34 -8.29 4.41
N GLU A 143 10.75 -7.28 5.17
CA GLU A 143 11.35 -7.46 6.50
C GLU A 143 10.48 -6.85 7.60
N GLU A 144 10.49 -7.46 8.78
CA GLU A 144 9.82 -6.88 9.94
C GLU A 144 10.45 -5.53 10.32
N GLY A 145 9.62 -4.51 10.53
CA GLY A 145 10.02 -3.13 10.78
C GLY A 145 10.25 -2.29 9.52
N GLU A 146 10.20 -2.88 8.33
CA GLU A 146 10.32 -2.17 7.04
C GLU A 146 9.18 -1.18 6.85
N GLU A 147 9.49 0.03 6.35
CA GLU A 147 8.50 1.01 5.95
C GLU A 147 7.98 0.71 4.55
N VAL A 148 6.66 0.65 4.40
CA VAL A 148 5.98 0.22 3.18
C VAL A 148 4.85 1.17 2.77
N ASP A 149 4.54 1.19 1.48
CA ASP A 149 3.38 1.86 0.92
C ASP A 149 2.12 1.01 1.06
N LEU A 150 1.04 1.61 1.55
CA LEU A 150 -0.22 0.94 1.80
C LEU A 150 -1.35 1.59 1.02
N LEU A 151 -2.19 0.76 0.40
CA LEU A 151 -3.51 1.16 -0.10
C LEU A 151 -4.60 0.43 0.70
N VAL A 152 -5.41 1.18 1.44
CA VAL A 152 -6.52 0.61 2.21
C VAL A 152 -7.67 0.29 1.28
N PHE A 153 -8.12 -0.96 1.26
CA PHE A 153 -9.05 -1.40 0.22
C PHE A 153 -10.32 -2.07 0.76
N GLU A 154 -10.31 -2.56 1.99
CA GLU A 154 -11.47 -3.23 2.60
C GLU A 154 -11.44 -3.09 4.12
N GLU A 155 -12.61 -2.89 4.72
CA GLU A 155 -12.82 -2.88 6.16
C GLU A 155 -13.47 -4.20 6.59
N THR A 156 -12.98 -4.77 7.70
CA THR A 156 -13.43 -6.05 8.24
C THR A 156 -13.58 -5.94 9.76
N ASN A 157 -14.24 -6.92 10.38
CA ASN A 157 -14.34 -7.00 11.85
C ASN A 157 -12.99 -7.17 12.56
N MET A 158 -11.91 -7.52 11.85
CA MET A 158 -10.56 -7.61 12.43
C MET A 158 -9.79 -6.30 12.30
N GLY A 159 -10.22 -5.40 11.42
CA GLY A 159 -9.51 -4.17 11.06
C GLY A 159 -9.51 -3.92 9.55
N LEU A 160 -8.46 -3.29 9.04
CA LEU A 160 -8.35 -2.83 7.65
C LEU A 160 -7.43 -3.72 6.83
N ASN A 161 -7.94 -4.24 5.72
CA ASN A 161 -7.12 -4.90 4.71
C ASN A 161 -6.44 -3.84 3.83
N VAL A 162 -5.15 -4.03 3.60
CA VAL A 162 -4.29 -3.12 2.83
C VAL A 162 -3.55 -3.88 1.72
N VAL A 163 -3.30 -3.21 0.61
CA VAL A 163 -2.30 -3.64 -0.38
C VAL A 163 -0.97 -3.05 0.05
N ILE A 164 0.06 -3.89 0.17
CA ILE A 164 1.43 -3.50 0.55
C ILE A 164 2.29 -3.43 -0.71
N ASN A 165 2.96 -2.30 -0.94
CA ASN A 165 3.90 -2.08 -2.05
C ASN A 165 3.34 -2.55 -3.41
N ASN A 166 2.02 -2.41 -3.60
CA ASN A 166 1.32 -2.87 -4.81
C ASN A 166 1.46 -4.38 -5.11
N LYS A 167 1.82 -5.22 -4.14
CA LYS A 167 2.12 -6.65 -4.33
C LYS A 167 1.40 -7.56 -3.34
N TYR A 168 1.48 -7.26 -2.05
CA TYR A 168 1.05 -8.20 -0.99
C TYR A 168 -0.23 -7.74 -0.31
N LYS A 169 -0.91 -8.68 0.35
CA LYS A 169 -2.05 -8.37 1.22
C LYS A 169 -1.61 -8.26 2.67
N GLY A 170 -1.95 -7.16 3.32
CA GLY A 170 -1.73 -6.94 4.76
C GLY A 170 -3.02 -6.72 5.53
N LEU A 171 -2.93 -6.83 6.85
CA LEU A 171 -3.98 -6.49 7.80
C LEU A 171 -3.46 -5.52 8.87
N ILE A 172 -4.14 -4.39 9.04
CA ILE A 172 -3.99 -3.50 10.19
C ILE A 172 -5.10 -3.82 11.18
N TYR A 173 -4.75 -4.21 12.39
CA TYR A 173 -5.74 -4.57 13.41
C TYR A 173 -6.54 -3.37 13.94
N GLU A 174 -7.83 -3.57 14.17
CA GLU A 174 -8.74 -2.51 14.64
C GLU A 174 -8.24 -1.80 15.91
N ASN A 175 -7.70 -2.57 16.86
CA ASN A 175 -7.16 -2.05 18.12
C ASN A 175 -5.84 -1.25 17.97
N GLU A 176 -5.30 -1.15 16.77
CA GLU A 176 -4.07 -0.42 16.43
C GLU A 176 -4.34 0.79 15.53
N ILE A 177 -5.60 1.07 15.20
CA ILE A 177 -6.01 2.21 14.39
C ILE A 177 -6.34 3.40 15.30
N PHE A 178 -5.34 4.25 15.54
CA PHE A 178 -5.48 5.45 16.39
C PHE A 178 -5.86 6.72 15.61
N GLN A 179 -6.16 6.58 14.32
CA GLN A 179 -6.53 7.67 13.43
C GLN A 179 -7.67 7.27 12.51
N ARG A 180 -8.42 8.24 11.99
CA ARG A 180 -9.46 7.95 10.99
C ARG A 180 -8.80 7.63 9.66
N VAL A 181 -8.90 6.37 9.24
CA VAL A 181 -8.43 5.89 7.94
C VAL A 181 -9.64 5.58 7.06
N LYS A 182 -9.65 6.07 5.83
CA LYS A 182 -10.74 5.82 4.87
C LYS A 182 -10.33 4.76 3.86
N LEU A 183 -11.29 4.03 3.30
CA LEU A 183 -11.04 3.20 2.12
C LEU A 183 -10.50 4.07 0.97
N GLY A 184 -9.57 3.52 0.21
CA GLY A 184 -8.82 4.20 -0.85
C GLY A 184 -7.68 5.10 -0.37
N SER A 185 -7.48 5.25 0.95
CA SER A 185 -6.34 6.04 1.45
C SER A 185 -5.02 5.37 1.07
N GLN A 186 -4.09 6.18 0.57
CA GLN A 186 -2.69 5.82 0.43
C GLN A 186 -1.90 6.38 1.62
N LEU A 187 -1.12 5.54 2.27
CA LEU A 187 -0.37 5.92 3.47
C LEU A 187 0.87 5.04 3.64
N LYS A 188 1.83 5.52 4.42
CA LYS A 188 2.96 4.71 4.89
C LYS A 188 2.56 3.90 6.11
N GLY A 189 3.14 2.71 6.22
CA GLY A 189 3.08 1.90 7.44
C GLY A 189 4.31 1.03 7.56
N TYR A 190 4.29 0.12 8.52
CA TYR A 190 5.42 -0.72 8.86
C TYR A 190 4.99 -2.18 8.95
N ILE A 191 5.82 -3.08 8.42
CA ILE A 191 5.63 -4.52 8.58
C ILE A 191 5.82 -4.87 10.04
N LYS A 192 4.80 -5.45 10.68
CA LYS A 192 4.84 -5.79 12.09
C LYS A 192 5.25 -7.24 12.30
N PHE A 193 4.66 -8.15 11.53
CA PHE A 193 4.90 -9.57 11.65
C PHE A 193 4.56 -10.27 10.34
N ILE A 194 5.45 -11.14 9.87
CA ILE A 194 5.22 -11.98 8.70
C ILE A 194 4.97 -13.40 9.20
N ARG A 195 3.76 -13.92 8.98
CA ARG A 195 3.33 -15.22 9.50
C ARG A 195 3.87 -16.36 8.66
N GLU A 196 3.93 -17.55 9.27
CA GLU A 196 4.28 -18.80 8.59
C GLU A 196 3.35 -19.14 7.41
N ASP A 197 2.11 -18.63 7.43
CA ASP A 197 1.13 -18.81 6.34
C ASP A 197 1.12 -17.65 5.33
N SER A 198 2.21 -16.87 5.26
CA SER A 198 2.39 -15.74 4.34
C SER A 198 1.42 -14.57 4.56
N ARG A 199 0.64 -14.55 5.64
CA ARG A 199 -0.15 -13.38 6.03
C ARG A 199 0.73 -12.34 6.71
N ILE A 200 0.46 -11.07 6.41
CA ILE A 200 1.30 -9.95 6.88
C ILE A 200 0.47 -9.04 7.80
N ASP A 201 0.95 -8.86 9.02
CA ASP A 201 0.40 -7.88 9.95
C ASP A 201 1.13 -6.56 9.76
N VAL A 202 0.36 -5.46 9.72
CA VAL A 202 0.85 -4.13 9.41
C VAL A 202 0.48 -3.15 10.53
N SER A 203 1.38 -2.22 10.81
CA SER A 203 1.20 -1.15 11.78
C SER A 203 1.27 0.21 11.09
N LEU A 204 0.42 1.16 11.51
CA LEU A 204 0.51 2.56 11.06
C LEU A 204 1.62 3.35 11.76
N GLN A 205 2.25 2.73 12.75
CA GLN A 205 3.32 3.32 13.56
C GLN A 205 4.52 2.38 13.54
N LYS A 206 5.72 2.97 13.51
CA LYS A 206 6.96 2.19 13.55
C LYS A 206 7.01 1.38 14.83
N GLN A 207 7.12 0.06 14.68
CA GLN A 207 7.28 -0.85 15.82
C GLN A 207 8.70 -0.68 16.38
N GLY A 208 8.79 -0.43 17.68
CA GLY A 208 10.02 -0.02 18.36
C GLY A 208 9.81 1.18 19.28
N TYR A 209 10.85 1.51 20.03
CA TYR A 209 10.91 2.38 21.21
C TYR A 209 10.21 3.75 21.13
N ALA A 210 9.83 4.23 19.95
CA ALA A 210 9.29 5.57 19.73
C ALA A 210 7.90 5.84 20.35
N ASN A 211 7.14 4.81 20.74
CA ASN A 211 5.87 4.96 21.47
C ASN A 211 5.92 4.41 22.90
N VAL A 212 7.12 4.14 23.38
CA VAL A 212 7.33 3.75 24.76
C VAL A 212 7.34 5.04 25.57
N GLU A 213 6.43 5.18 26.55
CA GLU A 213 6.52 6.28 27.53
C GLU A 213 7.97 6.37 28.02
N PRO A 214 8.60 7.55 28.19
CA PRO A 214 10.03 7.67 28.51
C PRO A 214 10.51 6.77 29.68
N ASN A 215 9.60 6.48 30.62
CA ASN A 215 9.83 5.56 31.73
C ASN A 215 9.92 4.08 31.32
N ALA A 216 9.13 3.63 30.36
CA ALA A 216 9.20 2.27 29.85
C ALA A 216 10.44 2.05 28.95
N GLU A 217 10.92 3.09 28.27
CA GLU A 217 12.15 3.04 27.48
C GLU A 217 13.35 2.84 28.40
N LYS A 218 13.38 3.58 29.51
CA LYS A 218 14.35 3.39 30.60
C LYS A 218 14.36 1.97 31.18
N ILE A 219 13.20 1.33 31.32
CA ILE A 219 13.11 -0.06 31.79
C ILE A 219 13.72 -1.02 30.77
N LEU A 220 13.42 -0.85 29.49
CA LEU A 220 13.95 -1.68 28.42
C LEU A 220 15.48 -1.53 28.26
N GLU A 221 16.01 -0.31 28.36
CA GLU A 221 17.46 -0.08 28.37
C GLU A 221 18.15 -0.78 29.54
N LYS A 222 17.57 -0.69 30.74
CA LYS A 222 18.04 -1.41 31.92
C LYS A 222 17.99 -2.93 31.74
N LEU A 223 16.91 -3.46 31.16
CA LEU A 223 16.81 -4.89 30.85
C LEU A 223 17.92 -5.32 29.90
N LYS A 224 18.15 -4.58 28.80
CA LYS A 224 19.24 -4.86 27.85
C LYS A 224 20.61 -4.83 28.52
N ALA A 225 20.85 -3.87 29.40
CA ALA A 225 22.11 -3.75 30.14
C ALA A 225 22.32 -4.87 31.18
N ASN A 226 21.26 -5.55 31.61
CA ASN A 226 21.28 -6.64 32.59
C ASN A 226 20.92 -8.00 31.96
N ASN A 227 21.41 -8.26 30.73
CA ASN A 227 21.22 -9.52 30.02
C ASN A 227 19.75 -9.97 29.88
N GLY A 228 18.85 -9.01 29.75
CA GLY A 228 17.42 -9.24 29.56
C GLY A 228 16.66 -9.57 30.85
N PHE A 229 17.22 -9.33 32.03
CA PHE A 229 16.55 -9.62 33.32
C PHE A 229 16.67 -8.47 34.31
N LEU A 230 15.59 -8.23 35.06
CA LEU A 230 15.57 -7.36 36.23
C LEU A 230 14.83 -8.06 37.38
N ASP A 231 15.44 -8.08 38.56
CA ASP A 231 14.88 -8.65 39.80
C ASP A 231 13.85 -7.72 40.47
N VAL A 232 13.01 -7.09 39.66
CA VAL A 232 12.02 -6.10 40.11
C VAL A 232 10.63 -6.51 39.61
N THR A 233 9.66 -6.58 40.52
CA THR A 233 8.26 -6.88 40.21
C THR A 233 7.34 -5.79 40.76
N ASP A 234 6.04 -5.89 40.48
CA ASP A 234 5.05 -4.96 41.01
C ASP A 234 4.84 -5.09 42.53
N LYS A 235 5.34 -6.20 43.12
CA LYS A 235 5.39 -6.49 44.55
C LYS A 235 6.59 -5.82 45.23
N SER A 236 7.68 -5.55 44.51
CA SER A 236 8.90 -4.93 45.06
C SER A 236 8.65 -3.61 45.79
N ASP A 237 9.47 -3.32 46.80
CA ASP A 237 9.35 -2.09 47.60
C ASP A 237 9.51 -0.83 46.75
N ALA A 238 8.78 0.23 47.09
CA ALA A 238 8.83 1.48 46.36
C ALA A 238 10.23 2.12 46.37
N ASN A 239 10.96 1.98 47.48
CA ASN A 239 12.35 2.44 47.59
C ASN A 239 13.30 1.62 46.70
N TYR A 240 13.04 0.31 46.54
CA TYR A 240 13.82 -0.57 45.68
C TYR A 240 13.63 -0.22 44.20
N ILE A 241 12.37 -0.03 43.78
CA ILE A 241 12.03 0.42 42.42
C ILE A 241 12.64 1.80 42.13
N MET A 242 12.56 2.73 43.09
CA MET A 242 13.14 4.07 42.93
C MET A 242 14.66 4.02 42.81
N TYR A 243 15.33 3.21 43.63
CA TYR A 243 16.79 3.05 43.56
C TYR A 243 17.23 2.42 42.24
N GLN A 244 16.52 1.39 41.77
CA GLN A 244 16.88 0.68 40.55
C GLN A 244 16.47 1.44 39.28
N LEU A 245 15.34 2.13 39.24
CA LEU A 245 14.78 2.65 37.99
C LEU A 245 14.56 4.17 38.01
N GLU A 246 14.85 4.83 39.13
CA GLU A 246 14.66 6.27 39.36
C GLU A 246 13.24 6.74 38.98
N MET A 247 12.25 5.92 39.30
CA MET A 247 10.84 6.20 39.04
C MET A 247 9.96 5.73 40.19
N SER A 248 8.79 6.36 40.31
CA SER A 248 7.81 5.97 41.32
C SER A 248 7.22 4.58 41.03
N LYS A 249 6.78 3.85 42.06
CA LYS A 249 6.09 2.55 41.92
C LYS A 249 4.84 2.64 41.03
N LYS A 250 4.14 3.79 41.03
CA LYS A 250 2.98 4.04 40.15
C LYS A 250 3.41 4.14 38.68
N THR A 251 4.47 4.89 38.42
CA THR A 251 5.07 5.05 37.09
C THR A 251 5.57 3.72 36.55
N PHE A 252 6.29 2.96 37.39
CA PHE A 252 6.76 1.62 37.07
C PHE A 252 5.64 0.67 36.65
N LYS A 253 4.54 0.57 37.43
CA LYS A 253 3.40 -0.30 37.07
C LYS A 253 2.78 0.07 35.72
N LYS A 254 2.68 1.36 35.42
CA LYS A 254 2.16 1.85 34.14
C LYS A 254 3.09 1.48 32.98
N ALA A 255 4.39 1.71 33.16
CA ALA A 255 5.43 1.41 32.18
C ALA A 255 5.52 -0.10 31.88
N VAL A 256 5.63 -0.93 32.91
CA VAL A 256 5.64 -2.41 32.81
C VAL A 256 4.36 -2.93 32.18
N GLY A 257 3.19 -2.39 32.58
CA GLY A 257 1.91 -2.77 31.97
C GLY A 257 1.84 -2.43 30.48
N GLY A 258 2.44 -1.32 30.05
CA GLY A 258 2.58 -0.97 28.64
C GLY A 258 3.46 -1.95 27.87
N LEU A 259 4.67 -2.20 28.40
CA LEU A 259 5.63 -3.14 27.80
C LEU A 259 5.09 -4.57 27.70
N TYR A 260 4.38 -5.03 28.74
CA TYR A 260 3.74 -6.33 28.76
C TYR A 260 2.63 -6.45 27.71
N LYS A 261 1.79 -5.41 27.57
CA LYS A 261 0.75 -5.36 26.51
C LYS A 261 1.36 -5.37 25.11
N GLN A 262 2.50 -4.73 24.93
CA GLN A 262 3.28 -4.72 23.69
C GLN A 262 4.08 -6.02 23.48
N ARG A 263 4.02 -6.98 24.42
CA ARG A 263 4.75 -8.25 24.40
C ARG A 263 6.27 -8.12 24.31
N LEU A 264 6.82 -6.99 24.74
CA LEU A 264 8.26 -6.75 24.77
C LEU A 264 8.93 -7.35 26.01
N ILE A 265 8.13 -7.67 27.04
CA ILE A 265 8.60 -8.28 28.28
C ILE A 265 7.65 -9.39 28.72
N ARG A 266 8.18 -10.37 29.46
CA ARG A 266 7.40 -11.30 30.30
C ARG A 266 7.63 -10.95 31.77
N ILE A 267 6.60 -11.15 32.58
CA ILE A 267 6.64 -10.90 34.01
C ILE A 267 6.49 -12.25 34.71
N GLU A 268 7.43 -12.59 35.57
CA GLU A 268 7.42 -13.80 36.39
C GLU A 268 7.48 -13.43 37.87
N ASP A 269 7.40 -14.42 38.75
CA ASP A 269 7.38 -14.17 40.20
C ASP A 269 8.72 -13.62 40.73
N ASP A 270 9.82 -13.91 40.03
CA ASP A 270 11.18 -13.50 40.37
C ASP A 270 11.64 -12.21 39.67
N GLY A 271 10.94 -11.74 38.63
CA GLY A 271 11.33 -10.51 37.95
C GLY A 271 10.66 -10.26 36.60
N ILE A 272 11.28 -9.36 35.85
CA ILE A 272 10.88 -8.99 34.49
C ILE A 272 11.97 -9.47 33.54
N TYR A 273 11.55 -10.10 32.44
CA TYR A 273 12.45 -10.57 31.40
C TYR A 273 12.11 -9.93 30.05
N LEU A 274 13.14 -9.58 29.30
CA LEU A 274 13.03 -9.20 27.90
C LEU A 274 12.61 -10.42 27.07
N VAL A 275 11.71 -10.22 26.10
CA VAL A 275 11.28 -11.23 25.13
C VAL A 275 12.08 -11.10 23.84
#